data_AF-A0A4Z2D5L9-F1
#
_entry.id   AF-A0A4Z2D5L9-F1
#
_cell.length_a   1.000
_cell.length_b   1.000
_cell.length_c   1.000
_cell.angle_alpha   90.00
_cell.angle_beta   90.00
_cell.angle_gamma   90.00
#
_symmetry.space_group_name_H-M   'P 1'
#
loop_
_entity.id
_entity.type
_entity.pdbx_description
1 polymer ?
#
loop_
_entity_poly.entity_id
_entity_poly.type
_entity_poly.pdbx_seq_one_letter_code
_entity_poly.pdbx_strand_id
1 'polypeptide(L)'
;MGVFLFVPNIIGYIRIILLFQACYFMRINCELTLLTYIISCFLDAVDGYAARALNQSTKFGAMLDMIVDRCSTMCLLACLTYFYPSYMLFFQFTMIVDIASHWLHVHSSILSGKSSHKSINLNDNRFLKLYYTNRVILFLMCAGNELFYTLLYVYHFYPGPKGKLLFMFYCFFSSIIFGSHDYTAYTAMQRCWLFFH
;
A
#
# COMPACT_ATOMS: atom_id res chain seq x y z
N MET A 1 8.74 24.59 19.14
CA MET A 1 9.41 23.67 18.21
C MET A 1 8.50 23.52 17.00
N GLY A 2 9.00 23.75 15.78
CA GLY A 2 8.16 23.66 14.58
C GLY A 2 7.62 22.25 14.37
N VAL A 3 6.44 22.12 13.76
CA VAL A 3 5.78 20.83 13.47
C VAL A 3 6.73 19.86 12.75
N PHE A 4 7.66 20.37 11.94
CA PHE A 4 8.68 19.58 11.22
C PHE A 4 9.61 18.74 12.10
N LEU A 5 9.84 19.12 13.37
CA LEU A 5 10.77 18.44 14.27
C LEU A 5 10.07 17.50 15.27
N PHE A 6 8.79 17.21 15.05
CA PHE A 6 8.08 16.23 15.88
C PHE A 6 8.66 14.82 15.66
N VAL A 7 8.70 14.03 16.73
CA VAL A 7 9.22 12.66 16.72
C VAL A 7 8.62 11.80 15.58
N PRO A 8 7.29 11.77 15.35
CA PRO A 8 6.73 11.04 14.21
C PRO A 8 7.26 11.52 12.85
N ASN A 9 7.43 12.83 12.66
CA ASN A 9 7.93 13.37 11.39
C ASN A 9 9.41 13.05 11.15
N ILE A 10 10.22 12.99 12.22
CA ILE A 10 11.61 12.53 12.14
C ILE A 10 11.66 11.07 11.70
N ILE A 11 10.77 10.22 12.25
CA ILE A 11 10.65 8.83 11.81
C ILE A 11 10.23 8.77 10.33
N GLY A 12 9.27 9.60 9.91
CA GLY A 12 8.90 9.76 8.50
C GLY A 12 10.08 10.12 7.59
N TYR A 13 10.97 11.02 8.02
CA TYR A 13 12.18 11.34 7.25
C TYR A 13 13.17 10.17 7.17
N ILE A 14 13.32 9.39 8.24
CA ILE A 14 14.12 8.16 8.22
C ILE A 14 13.53 7.16 7.21
N ARG A 15 12.20 7.03 7.14
CA ARG A 15 11.52 6.18 6.16
C ARG A 15 11.82 6.59 4.72
N ILE A 16 11.89 7.89 4.44
CA ILE A 16 12.29 8.40 3.11
C ILE A 16 13.72 7.96 2.75
N ILE A 17 14.66 8.05 3.71
CA ILE A 17 16.05 7.62 3.50
C ILE A 17 16.11 6.11 3.24
N LEU A 18 15.39 5.32 4.03
CA LEU A 18 15.31 3.86 3.85
C LEU A 18 14.69 3.49 2.50
N LEU A 19 13.65 4.20 2.08
CA LEU A 19 13.04 4.02 0.76
C LEU A 19 14.06 4.32 -0.35
N PHE A 20 14.82 5.41 -0.23
CA PHE A 20 15.86 5.73 -1.21
C PHE A 20 16.94 4.62 -1.29
N GLN A 21 17.35 4.07 -0.14
CA GLN A 21 18.25 2.91 -0.11
C GLN A 21 17.63 1.68 -0.76
N ALA A 22 16.37 1.37 -0.46
CA ALA A 22 15.65 0.25 -1.06
C ALA A 22 15.60 0.36 -2.59
N CYS A 23 15.30 1.56 -3.12
CA CYS A 23 15.29 1.86 -4.55
C CYS A 23 16.67 1.71 -5.20
N TYR A 24 17.72 2.15 -4.51
CA TYR A 24 19.09 2.02 -5.01
C TYR A 24 19.52 0.54 -5.13
N PHE A 25 19.22 -0.26 -4.10
CA PHE A 25 19.62 -1.66 -4.05
C PHE A 25 18.67 -2.60 -4.79
N MET A 26 17.48 -2.15 -5.22
CA MET A 26 16.41 -2.98 -5.80
C MET A 26 16.87 -3.92 -6.92
N ARG A 27 17.84 -3.49 -7.71
CA ARG A 27 18.39 -4.28 -8.83
C ARG A 27 19.68 -5.03 -8.49
N ILE A 28 20.34 -4.68 -7.40
CA ILE A 28 21.70 -5.13 -7.07
C ILE A 28 21.65 -6.21 -5.98
N ASN A 29 20.88 -5.99 -4.92
CA ASN A 29 20.86 -6.86 -3.75
C ASN A 29 19.44 -6.98 -3.18
N CYS A 30 18.82 -8.15 -3.42
CA CYS A 30 17.47 -8.46 -2.94
C CYS A 30 17.36 -8.40 -1.42
N GLU A 31 18.32 -8.95 -0.68
CA GLU A 31 18.28 -9.04 0.78
C GLU A 31 18.31 -7.64 1.41
N LEU A 32 19.18 -6.76 0.91
CA LEU A 32 19.30 -5.40 1.42
C LEU A 32 18.06 -4.55 1.08
N THR A 33 17.48 -4.74 -0.11
CA THR A 33 16.19 -4.11 -0.45
C THR A 33 15.07 -4.59 0.45
N LEU A 34 14.93 -5.89 0.69
CA LEU A 34 13.92 -6.42 1.61
C LEU A 34 14.10 -5.89 3.02
N LEU A 35 15.34 -5.87 3.52
CA LEU A 35 15.64 -5.38 4.86
C LEU A 35 15.22 -3.91 5.00
N THR A 36 15.68 -3.05 4.09
CA THR A 36 15.37 -1.61 4.13
C THR A 36 13.89 -1.31 3.90
N TYR A 37 13.22 -2.04 3.00
CA TYR A 37 11.79 -1.92 2.73
C TYR A 37 10.95 -2.36 3.94
N ILE A 38 11.22 -3.54 4.53
CA ILE A 38 10.50 -4.06 5.69
C ILE A 38 10.71 -3.18 6.92
N ILE A 39 11.93 -2.69 7.16
CA ILE A 39 12.19 -1.74 8.24
C ILE A 39 11.39 -0.44 8.02
N SER A 40 11.32 0.06 6.79
CA SER A 40 10.52 1.24 6.46
C SER A 40 9.03 1.02 6.74
N CYS A 41 8.47 -0.14 6.37
CA CYS A 41 7.09 -0.50 6.68
C CYS A 41 6.84 -0.66 8.19
N PHE A 42 7.81 -1.20 8.94
CA PHE A 42 7.67 -1.30 10.39
C PHE A 42 7.66 0.08 11.05
N LEU A 43 8.49 1.00 10.57
CA LEU A 43 8.56 2.37 11.09
C LEU A 43 7.27 3.17 10.86
N ASP A 44 6.46 2.85 9.85
CA ASP A 44 5.11 3.42 9.65
C ASP A 44 4.18 3.14 10.84
N ALA A 45 4.22 1.91 11.38
CA ALA A 45 3.43 1.61 12.56
C ALA A 45 3.95 2.38 13.80
N VAL A 46 5.28 2.60 13.86
CA VAL A 46 5.95 3.26 14.98
C VAL A 46 5.71 4.77 14.95
N ASP A 47 5.74 5.44 13.80
CA ASP A 47 5.46 6.88 13.70
C ASP A 47 4.01 7.19 14.12
N GLY A 48 3.03 6.40 13.68
CA GLY A 48 1.64 6.55 14.05
C GLY A 48 1.39 6.26 15.54
N TYR A 49 2.10 5.29 16.12
CA TYR A 49 2.06 5.05 17.56
C TYR A 49 2.67 6.22 18.34
N ALA A 50 3.85 6.70 17.95
CA ALA A 50 4.54 7.83 18.58
C ALA A 50 3.71 9.12 18.49
N ALA A 51 3.06 9.38 17.36
CA ALA A 51 2.18 10.54 17.16
C ALA A 51 1.01 10.58 18.14
N ARG A 52 0.47 9.40 18.50
CA ARG A 52 -0.63 9.26 19.47
C ARG A 52 -0.12 9.33 20.91
N ALA A 53 0.96 8.61 21.22
CA ALA A 53 1.52 8.56 22.56
C ALA A 53 2.07 9.92 23.03
N LEU A 54 2.63 10.71 22.12
CA LEU A 54 3.23 12.02 22.41
C LEU A 54 2.27 13.20 22.14
N ASN A 55 1.02 12.94 21.73
CA ASN A 55 0.06 13.97 21.28
C ASN A 55 0.63 14.90 20.19
N GLN A 56 1.45 14.36 19.29
CA GLN A 56 2.10 15.08 18.18
C GLN A 56 1.45 14.79 16.82
N SER A 57 0.18 14.37 16.81
CA SER A 57 -0.57 14.09 15.59
C SER A 57 -0.87 15.38 14.81
N THR A 58 -0.39 15.48 13.57
CA THR A 58 -0.57 16.67 12.72
C THR A 58 -1.06 16.31 11.33
N LYS A 59 -1.77 17.24 10.67
CA LYS A 59 -2.20 17.08 9.27
C LYS A 59 -1.02 16.93 8.32
N PHE A 60 0.09 17.61 8.61
CA PHE A 60 1.32 17.52 7.83
C PHE A 60 1.94 16.12 7.93
N GLY A 61 2.11 15.59 9.16
CA GLY A 61 2.64 14.23 9.36
C GLY A 61 1.78 13.17 8.65
N ALA A 62 0.46 13.22 8.86
CA ALA A 62 -0.45 12.28 8.19
C ALA A 62 -0.39 12.35 6.65
N MET A 63 -0.16 13.54 6.08
CA MET A 63 0.02 13.70 4.64
C MET A 63 1.38 13.18 4.17
N LEU A 64 2.43 13.42 4.96
CA LEU A 64 3.78 12.92 4.68
C LEU A 64 3.79 11.38 4.64
N ASP A 65 3.24 10.73 5.67
CA ASP A 65 3.18 9.26 5.78
C ASP A 65 2.45 8.65 4.57
N MET A 66 1.28 9.21 4.23
CA MET A 66 0.51 8.78 3.07
C MET A 66 1.30 8.91 1.75
N ILE A 67 2.02 10.01 1.54
CA ILE A 67 2.83 10.20 0.32
C ILE A 67 3.97 9.18 0.28
N VAL A 68 4.67 8.97 1.41
CA VAL A 68 5.78 8.03 1.50
C VAL A 68 5.33 6.60 1.18
N ASP A 69 4.18 6.17 1.68
CA ASP A 69 3.61 4.84 1.37
C ASP A 69 3.35 4.65 -0.13
N ARG A 70 2.75 5.67 -0.78
CA ARG A 70 2.45 5.60 -2.21
C ARG A 70 3.73 5.60 -3.04
N CYS A 71 4.71 6.43 -2.68
CA CYS A 71 6.03 6.42 -3.32
C CYS A 71 6.72 5.06 -3.17
N SER A 72 6.64 4.44 -1.98
CA SER A 72 7.22 3.12 -1.72
C SER A 72 6.66 2.05 -2.66
N THR A 73 5.33 1.96 -2.72
CA THR A 73 4.61 1.03 -3.57
C THR A 73 4.93 1.26 -5.05
N MET A 74 4.94 2.52 -5.48
CA MET A 74 5.24 2.90 -6.86
C MET A 74 6.66 2.53 -7.27
N CYS A 75 7.65 2.72 -6.40
CA CYS A 75 9.04 2.31 -6.67
C CYS A 75 9.17 0.79 -6.82
N LEU A 76 8.48 0.01 -5.99
CA LEU A 76 8.43 -1.44 -6.10
C LEU A 76 7.79 -1.88 -7.42
N LEU A 77 6.64 -1.30 -7.77
CA LEU A 77 5.95 -1.58 -9.04
C LEU A 77 6.79 -1.18 -10.27
N ALA A 78 7.50 -0.06 -10.21
CA ALA A 78 8.41 0.38 -11.26
C ALA A 78 9.62 -0.56 -11.41
N CYS A 79 10.08 -1.21 -10.34
CA CYS A 79 11.08 -2.27 -10.45
C CYS A 79 10.48 -3.55 -11.07
N LEU A 80 9.24 -3.88 -10.73
CA LEU A 80 8.55 -5.04 -11.29
C LEU A 80 8.26 -4.90 -12.79
N THR A 81 7.98 -3.69 -13.30
CA THR A 81 7.84 -3.46 -14.75
C THR A 81 9.13 -3.77 -15.51
N TYR A 82 10.28 -3.51 -14.89
CA TYR A 82 11.59 -3.84 -15.45
C TYR A 82 11.85 -5.36 -15.44
N PHE A 83 11.51 -6.05 -14.35
CA PHE A 83 11.70 -7.50 -14.23
C PHE A 83 10.72 -8.33 -15.07
N TYR A 84 9.50 -7.85 -15.25
CA TYR A 84 8.41 -8.56 -15.92
C TYR A 84 7.78 -7.71 -17.02
N PRO A 85 8.51 -7.41 -18.12
CA PRO A 85 8.06 -6.50 -19.16
C PRO A 85 6.75 -6.94 -19.83
N SER A 86 6.46 -8.24 -19.90
CA SER A 86 5.19 -8.77 -20.42
C SER A 86 3.96 -8.33 -19.63
N TYR A 87 4.12 -7.99 -18.35
CA TYR A 87 3.05 -7.51 -17.46
C TYR A 87 3.15 -6.01 -17.17
N MET A 88 3.98 -5.27 -17.92
CA MET A 88 4.22 -3.85 -17.70
C MET A 88 2.93 -3.03 -17.66
N LEU A 89 2.01 -3.26 -18.60
CA LEU A 89 0.73 -2.55 -18.68
C LEU A 89 -0.10 -2.74 -17.40
N PHE A 90 -0.10 -3.95 -16.83
CA PHE A 90 -0.83 -4.25 -15.60
C PHE A 90 -0.26 -3.47 -14.40
N PHE A 91 1.06 -3.42 -14.24
CA PHE A 91 1.69 -2.65 -13.16
C PHE A 91 1.52 -1.14 -13.35
N GLN A 92 1.62 -0.64 -14.59
CA GLN A 92 1.37 0.77 -14.90
C GLN A 92 -0.06 1.18 -14.57
N PHE A 93 -1.04 0.36 -14.98
CA PHE A 93 -2.43 0.61 -14.63
C PHE A 93 -2.61 0.65 -13.12
N THR A 94 -2.06 -0.34 -12.40
CA THR A 94 -2.05 -0.39 -10.92
C THR A 94 -1.48 0.87 -10.28
N MET A 95 -0.36 1.41 -10.76
CA MET A 95 0.18 2.67 -10.24
C MET A 95 -0.76 3.86 -10.46
N ILE A 96 -1.37 3.96 -11.66
CA ILE A 96 -2.34 5.01 -11.98
C ILE A 96 -3.57 4.91 -11.07
N VAL A 97 -4.08 3.69 -10.86
CA VAL A 97 -5.17 3.37 -9.92
C VAL A 97 -4.90 3.94 -8.55
N ASP A 98 -3.75 3.55 -8.02
CA ASP A 98 -3.42 3.78 -6.62
C ASP A 98 -3.28 5.27 -6.34
N ILE A 99 -2.58 6.00 -7.22
CA ILE A 99 -2.40 7.45 -7.11
C ILE A 99 -3.72 8.19 -7.32
N ALA A 100 -4.47 7.86 -8.37
CA ALA A 100 -5.72 8.57 -8.69
C ALA A 100 -6.77 8.40 -7.60
N SER A 101 -6.95 7.18 -7.10
CA SER A 101 -7.92 6.88 -6.03
C SER A 101 -7.58 7.60 -4.72
N HIS A 102 -6.31 7.63 -4.31
CA HIS A 102 -5.89 8.36 -3.11
C HIS A 102 -6.05 9.87 -3.29
N TRP A 103 -5.67 10.41 -4.45
CA TRP A 103 -5.79 11.85 -4.71
C TRP A 103 -7.25 12.30 -4.68
N LEU A 104 -8.14 11.55 -5.33
CA LEU A 104 -9.59 11.80 -5.29
C LEU A 104 -10.14 11.66 -3.86
N HIS A 105 -9.71 10.65 -3.10
CA HIS A 105 -10.15 10.45 -1.72
C HIS A 105 -9.75 11.63 -0.82
N VAL A 106 -8.50 12.09 -0.92
CA VAL A 106 -7.99 13.25 -0.16
C VAL A 106 -8.74 14.52 -0.56
N HIS A 107 -8.91 14.79 -1.86
CA HIS A 107 -9.63 15.97 -2.34
C HIS A 107 -11.11 15.94 -1.92
N SER A 108 -11.77 14.80 -2.00
CA SER A 108 -13.16 14.65 -1.54
C SER A 108 -13.30 14.90 -0.04
N SER A 109 -12.31 14.45 0.76
CA SER A 109 -12.26 14.67 2.21
C SER A 109 -12.04 16.13 2.58
N ILE A 110 -11.20 16.86 1.83
CA ILE A 110 -10.94 18.29 2.01
C ILE A 110 -12.17 19.12 1.60
N LEU A 111 -12.73 18.87 0.41
CA LEU A 111 -13.89 19.59 -0.13
C LEU A 111 -15.14 19.39 0.72
N SER A 112 -15.27 18.24 1.38
CA SER A 112 -16.40 17.98 2.26
C SER A 112 -16.41 18.86 3.51
N GLY A 113 -15.27 19.45 3.91
CA GLY A 113 -15.14 20.62 4.81
C GLY A 113 -15.79 20.58 6.20
N LYS A 114 -16.62 19.58 6.52
CA LYS A 114 -17.45 19.46 7.70
C LYS A 114 -17.66 17.98 8.06
N SER A 115 -17.66 17.76 9.37
CA SER A 115 -17.99 16.53 10.09
C SER A 115 -19.07 15.66 9.45
N SER A 116 -18.78 14.35 9.41
CA SER A 116 -19.69 13.20 9.39
C SER A 116 -20.72 13.11 8.26
N HIS A 117 -20.57 12.04 7.47
CA HIS A 117 -21.67 11.33 6.79
C HIS A 117 -22.76 12.19 6.15
N LYS A 118 -22.49 12.73 4.96
CA LYS A 118 -23.56 12.95 3.96
C LYS A 118 -23.33 12.05 2.76
N SER A 119 -23.87 10.83 2.93
CA SER A 119 -24.52 10.04 1.90
C SER A 119 -23.76 9.85 0.58
N ILE A 120 -22.67 9.09 0.61
CA ILE A 120 -22.66 7.94 -0.30
C ILE A 120 -23.72 7.01 0.28
N ASN A 121 -24.80 6.75 -0.45
CA ASN A 121 -25.77 5.73 -0.06
C ASN A 121 -25.02 4.38 0.01
N LEU A 122 -24.45 4.05 1.18
CA LEU A 122 -23.84 2.74 1.47
C LEU A 122 -24.87 1.60 1.45
N ASN A 123 -26.14 1.92 1.16
CA ASN A 123 -27.19 0.96 0.84
C ASN A 123 -27.10 0.43 -0.59
N ASP A 124 -26.40 1.10 -1.51
CA ASP A 124 -26.34 0.65 -2.90
C ASP A 124 -25.29 -0.45 -3.12
N ASN A 125 -24.29 -0.59 -2.23
CA ASN A 125 -23.27 -1.64 -2.32
C ASN A 125 -22.80 -2.16 -0.95
N ARG A 126 -23.33 -3.32 -0.52
CA ARG A 126 -23.00 -4.02 0.73
C ARG A 126 -21.49 -4.29 0.89
N PHE A 127 -20.79 -4.53 -0.22
CA PHE A 127 -19.34 -4.74 -0.25
C PHE A 127 -18.56 -3.48 0.14
N LEU A 128 -18.93 -2.32 -0.39
CA LEU A 128 -18.29 -1.05 -0.05
C LEU A 128 -18.47 -0.71 1.44
N LYS A 129 -19.65 -1.01 1.98
CA LYS A 129 -19.94 -0.84 3.40
C LYS A 129 -19.08 -1.74 4.26
N LEU A 130 -18.92 -3.01 3.91
CA LEU A 130 -18.05 -3.93 4.66
C LEU A 130 -16.57 -3.46 4.63
N TYR A 131 -16.10 -3.02 3.45
CA TYR A 131 -14.74 -2.54 3.23
C TYR A 131 -14.38 -1.30 4.06
N TYR A 132 -15.24 -0.27 4.06
CA TYR A 132 -14.99 0.96 4.80
C TYR A 132 -15.39 0.90 6.29
N THR A 133 -16.25 -0.04 6.69
CA THR A 133 -16.68 -0.17 8.10
C THR A 133 -15.69 -0.97 8.93
N ASN A 134 -15.02 -1.97 8.35
CA ASN A 134 -14.13 -2.85 9.09
C ASN A 134 -12.65 -2.53 8.82
N ARG A 135 -12.01 -1.84 9.77
CA ARG A 135 -10.57 -1.47 9.70
C ARG A 135 -9.65 -2.68 9.54
N VAL A 136 -10.05 -3.85 10.05
CA VAL A 136 -9.26 -5.09 9.95
C VAL A 136 -9.23 -5.59 8.51
N ILE A 137 -10.36 -5.55 7.81
CA ILE A 137 -10.44 -5.97 6.40
C ILE A 137 -9.63 -5.03 5.52
N LEU A 138 -9.76 -3.71 5.74
CA LEU A 138 -8.99 -2.71 5.02
C LEU A 138 -7.48 -2.91 5.18
N PHE A 139 -7.01 -3.08 6.43
CA PHE A 139 -5.60 -3.32 6.72
C PHE A 139 -5.09 -4.62 6.08
N LEU A 140 -5.87 -5.71 6.20
CA LEU A 140 -5.50 -7.02 5.65
C LEU A 140 -5.41 -7.00 4.12
N MET A 141 -6.29 -6.27 3.44
CA MET A 141 -6.25 -6.12 1.98
C MET A 141 -5.04 -5.30 1.52
N CYS A 142 -4.75 -4.17 2.19
CA CYS A 142 -3.54 -3.38 1.88
C CYS A 142 -2.26 -4.18 2.13
N ALA A 143 -2.16 -4.84 3.29
CA ALA A 143 -1.00 -5.66 3.65
C ALA A 143 -0.82 -6.85 2.69
N GLY A 144 -1.92 -7.50 2.26
CA GLY A 144 -1.87 -8.57 1.27
C GLY A 144 -1.40 -8.07 -0.10
N ASN A 145 -1.86 -6.89 -0.54
CA ASN A 145 -1.42 -6.32 -1.81
C ASN A 145 0.09 -6.00 -1.80
N GLU A 146 0.58 -5.36 -0.74
CA GLU A 146 2.02 -5.11 -0.56
C GLU A 146 2.84 -6.40 -0.50
N LEU A 147 2.35 -7.40 0.23
CA LEU A 147 3.01 -8.69 0.33
C LEU A 147 3.07 -9.39 -1.04
N PHE A 148 2.03 -9.28 -1.85
CA PHE A 148 2.02 -9.85 -3.21
C PHE A 148 3.13 -9.27 -4.09
N TYR A 149 3.27 -7.94 -4.16
CA TYR A 149 4.33 -7.31 -4.95
C TYR A 149 5.72 -7.61 -4.39
N THR A 150 5.85 -7.64 -3.07
CA THR A 150 7.11 -8.00 -2.41
C THR A 150 7.49 -9.45 -2.73
N LEU A 151 6.55 -10.39 -2.71
CA LEU A 151 6.80 -11.79 -3.06
C LEU A 151 7.15 -11.95 -4.55
N LEU A 152 6.50 -11.22 -5.46
CA LEU A 152 6.88 -11.19 -6.88
C LEU A 152 8.30 -10.67 -7.09
N TYR A 153 8.72 -9.69 -6.29
CA TYR A 153 10.08 -9.16 -6.28
C TYR A 153 11.09 -10.23 -5.81
N VAL A 154 10.81 -10.91 -4.70
CA VAL A 154 11.68 -12.01 -4.21
C VAL A 154 11.75 -13.16 -5.21
N TYR A 155 10.63 -13.50 -5.84
CA TYR A 155 10.54 -14.58 -6.81
C TYR A 155 11.48 -14.36 -8.02
N HIS A 156 11.70 -13.10 -8.41
CA HIS A 156 12.63 -12.77 -9.49
C HIS A 156 14.08 -13.20 -9.18
N PHE A 157 14.53 -12.99 -7.94
CA PHE A 157 15.91 -13.32 -7.52
C PHE A 157 16.09 -14.79 -7.12
N TYR A 158 15.03 -15.43 -6.61
CA TYR A 158 15.07 -16.82 -6.16
C TYR A 158 14.04 -17.70 -6.90
N PRO A 159 14.24 -17.99 -8.20
CA PRO A 159 13.32 -18.80 -9.01
C PRO A 159 13.30 -20.30 -8.62
N GLY A 160 13.94 -20.68 -7.51
CA GLY A 160 14.01 -22.05 -7.02
C GLY A 160 12.67 -22.60 -6.51
N PRO A 161 12.59 -23.93 -6.26
CA PRO A 161 11.37 -24.59 -5.80
C PRO A 161 10.82 -24.00 -4.49
N LYS A 162 11.70 -23.49 -3.61
CA LYS A 162 11.31 -22.81 -2.37
C LYS A 162 10.58 -21.49 -2.61
N GLY A 163 11.07 -20.66 -3.55
CA GLY A 163 10.42 -19.38 -3.90
C GLY A 163 9.08 -19.60 -4.60
N LYS A 164 9.02 -20.57 -5.51
CA LYS A 164 7.78 -20.97 -6.18
C LYS A 164 6.75 -21.53 -5.19
N LEU A 165 7.18 -22.36 -4.24
CA LEU A 165 6.32 -22.92 -3.20
C LEU A 165 5.76 -21.82 -2.29
N LEU A 166 6.60 -20.88 -1.85
CA LEU A 166 6.18 -19.75 -1.02
C LEU A 166 5.13 -18.88 -1.73
N PHE A 167 5.38 -18.52 -2.99
CA PHE A 167 4.44 -17.74 -3.80
C PHE A 167 3.12 -18.49 -4.02
N MET A 168 3.20 -19.80 -4.32
CA MET A 168 2.02 -20.63 -4.52
C MET A 168 1.20 -20.80 -3.23
N PHE A 169 1.85 -20.96 -2.08
CA PHE A 169 1.18 -20.96 -0.78
C PHE A 169 0.48 -19.63 -0.53
N TYR A 170 1.13 -18.50 -0.79
CA TYR A 170 0.50 -17.20 -0.66
C TYR A 170 -0.75 -17.07 -1.55
N CYS A 171 -0.66 -17.42 -2.84
CA CYS A 171 -1.79 -17.39 -3.76
C CYS A 171 -2.93 -18.35 -3.34
N PHE A 172 -2.59 -19.49 -2.76
CA PHE A 172 -3.55 -20.45 -2.25
C PHE A 172 -4.29 -19.90 -1.02
N PHE A 173 -3.56 -19.43 -0.01
CA PHE A 173 -4.15 -18.84 1.19
C PHE A 173 -4.95 -17.57 0.87
N SER A 174 -4.47 -16.73 -0.05
CA SER A 174 -5.24 -15.57 -0.50
C SER A 174 -6.54 -16.01 -1.19
N SER A 175 -6.51 -17.03 -2.04
CA SER A 175 -7.74 -17.55 -2.67
C SER A 175 -8.74 -18.18 -1.67
N ILE A 176 -8.27 -18.70 -0.53
CA ILE A 176 -9.13 -19.22 0.53
C ILE A 176 -9.73 -18.08 1.36
N ILE A 177 -8.91 -17.10 1.73
CA ILE A 177 -9.34 -15.95 2.54
C ILE A 177 -10.31 -15.08 1.75
N PHE A 178 -10.06 -14.91 0.45
CA PHE A 178 -10.87 -14.07 -0.42
C PHE A 178 -11.91 -14.85 -1.24
N GLY A 179 -11.91 -16.19 -1.25
CA GLY A 179 -12.93 -17.04 -1.88
C GLY A 179 -12.73 -17.32 -3.38
N SER A 180 -13.06 -18.53 -3.82
CA SER A 180 -12.93 -18.99 -5.23
C SER A 180 -13.88 -18.32 -6.22
N HIS A 181 -14.87 -17.56 -5.75
CA HIS A 181 -15.75 -16.72 -6.58
C HIS A 181 -15.20 -15.30 -6.80
N ASP A 182 -14.01 -15.04 -6.26
CA ASP A 182 -13.43 -13.72 -6.05
C ASP A 182 -11.98 -13.65 -6.57
N TYR A 183 -11.64 -14.49 -7.56
CA TYR A 183 -10.63 -14.10 -8.56
C TYR A 183 -11.08 -12.83 -9.30
N THR A 184 -12.40 -12.68 -9.40
CA THR A 184 -13.10 -11.43 -9.69
C THR A 184 -12.94 -10.37 -8.62
N ALA A 185 -12.52 -10.63 -7.38
CA ALA A 185 -12.28 -9.61 -6.34
C ALA A 185 -10.85 -9.09 -6.30
N TYR A 186 -9.85 -9.87 -6.73
CA TYR A 186 -8.51 -9.33 -7.02
C TYR A 186 -8.53 -8.49 -8.30
N THR A 187 -9.27 -8.92 -9.32
CA THR A 187 -9.59 -8.09 -10.48
C THR A 187 -10.68 -7.04 -10.20
N ALA A 188 -11.53 -7.21 -9.18
CA ALA A 188 -12.47 -6.17 -8.72
C ALA A 188 -11.90 -5.22 -7.67
N MET A 189 -10.72 -5.49 -7.10
CA MET A 189 -9.87 -4.48 -6.48
C MET A 189 -9.38 -3.50 -7.55
N GLN A 190 -9.10 -4.01 -8.76
CA GLN A 190 -8.99 -3.20 -9.98
C GLN A 190 -10.35 -2.73 -10.55
N ARG A 191 -11.51 -3.26 -10.15
CA ARG A 191 -12.87 -2.74 -10.49
C ARG A 191 -13.52 -1.87 -9.40
N CYS A 192 -12.84 -1.57 -8.29
CA CYS A 192 -13.15 -0.37 -7.51
C CYS A 192 -12.97 0.92 -8.35
N TRP A 193 -12.45 0.78 -9.57
CA TRP A 193 -12.51 1.69 -10.72
C TRP A 193 -13.87 1.97 -11.34
N LEU A 194 -14.97 1.36 -10.88
CA LEU A 194 -16.29 1.77 -11.34
C LEU A 194 -16.81 3.05 -10.66
N PHE A 195 -15.97 3.79 -9.92
CA PHE A 195 -16.27 5.19 -9.54
C PHE A 195 -16.12 6.20 -10.70
N PHE A 196 -16.07 5.72 -11.94
CA PHE A 196 -16.36 6.51 -13.14
C PHE A 196 -17.72 6.19 -13.80
N HIS A 197 -18.65 5.54 -13.08
CA HIS A 197 -20.08 5.74 -13.32
C HIS A 197 -20.94 5.50 -12.07
#